data_AF-A0A2V2LH17-F1
#
_entry.id   AF-A0A2V2LH17-F1
#
_cell.length_a   1.000
_cell.length_b   1.000
_cell.length_c   1.000
_cell.angle_alpha   90.00
_cell.angle_beta   90.00
_cell.angle_gamma   90.00
#
_symmetry.space_group_name_H-M   'P 1'
#
loop_
_entity.id
_entity.type
_entity.pdbx_description
1 polymer ?
#
loop_
_entity_poly.entity_id
_entity_poly.type
_entity_poly.pdbx_seq_one_letter_code
_entity_poly.pdbx_strand_id
1 'polypeptide(L)'
;MEVRAKVLAVAATGLLALPTLASAQEYPWQPDRPINIIVPWSAGGSTDQVTRVVAPILEEALGVEIVVVNQPGASGSTGTKAALDAPRDGYTWTANAIANNATYAITGLIENTSIDDYEIYLHVANAPVVSVNAGSEFQDFTQLLAAMETGDVTVGTAGVNSSGGMALAAIKEAAEGDLPGARMITYDGGNPAVIAAASGEVVATTQLAVEQTEMIRAGRLRALTVLSDKALNVEGIDPVPPITDFIPDFPVAADYFGVFIPKGAPAEVYQTVDQVWRDHVMNSDALQAYATDRGAVFAPSYGADALAQAMPVVISEACSRVTRGEAVIDPSEIGIDCPAE
;
A
#
# COMPACT_ATOMS: atom_id res chain seq x y z
N MET A 1 47.06 -57.52 57.13
CA MET A 1 48.14 -57.49 56.12
C MET A 1 47.47 -57.56 54.76
N GLU A 2 47.68 -56.51 53.95
CA GLU A 2 47.53 -56.48 52.48
C GLU A 2 46.12 -56.54 51.85
N VAL A 3 45.58 -55.34 51.67
CA VAL A 3 45.12 -54.72 50.40
C VAL A 3 44.83 -55.65 49.22
N ARG A 4 43.61 -55.56 48.68
CA ARG A 4 43.36 -55.37 47.22
C ARG A 4 41.93 -54.89 46.98
N ALA A 5 41.81 -53.57 46.77
CA ALA A 5 40.60 -52.89 46.33
C ALA A 5 40.25 -53.31 44.89
N LYS A 6 39.00 -53.71 44.65
CA LYS A 6 38.43 -53.84 43.31
C LYS A 6 37.57 -52.61 43.05
N VAL A 7 38.10 -51.68 42.27
CA VAL A 7 37.37 -50.53 41.73
C VAL A 7 36.50 -51.06 40.59
N LEU A 8 35.17 -51.04 40.78
CA LEU A 8 34.20 -51.30 39.72
C LEU A 8 33.97 -49.96 38.99
N ALA A 9 34.46 -49.87 37.76
CA ALA A 9 34.19 -48.73 36.88
C ALA A 9 32.77 -48.89 36.30
N VAL A 10 31.83 -48.07 36.78
CA VAL A 10 30.52 -47.91 36.15
C VAL A 10 30.68 -46.81 35.10
N ALA A 11 30.78 -47.21 33.83
CA ALA A 11 30.73 -46.29 32.70
C ALA A 11 29.29 -45.82 32.52
N ALA A 12 28.96 -44.63 33.02
CA ALA A 12 27.72 -43.94 32.71
C ALA A 12 27.86 -43.31 31.32
N THR A 13 27.29 -43.96 30.30
CA THR A 13 27.18 -43.42 28.95
C THR A 13 26.15 -42.29 28.96
N GLY A 14 26.60 -41.06 29.22
CA GLY A 14 25.80 -39.85 29.06
C GLY A 14 25.49 -39.64 27.58
N LEU A 15 24.25 -39.89 27.18
CA LEU A 15 23.74 -39.54 25.86
C LEU A 15 23.63 -38.01 25.79
N LEU A 16 24.68 -37.36 25.32
CA LEU A 16 24.70 -35.93 25.01
C LEU A 16 23.68 -35.70 23.88
N ALA A 17 22.50 -35.18 24.24
CA ALA A 17 21.59 -34.58 23.28
C ALA A 17 22.29 -33.34 22.69
N LEU A 18 22.89 -33.52 21.52
CA LEU A 18 23.38 -32.40 20.71
C LEU A 18 22.16 -31.51 20.40
N PRO A 19 22.16 -30.21 20.77
CA PRO A 19 21.16 -29.31 20.24
C PRO A 19 21.34 -29.34 18.73
N THR A 20 20.30 -29.75 18.00
CA THR A 20 20.23 -29.53 16.57
C THR A 20 20.35 -28.02 16.37
N LEU A 21 21.52 -27.56 15.95
CA LEU A 21 21.68 -26.22 15.40
C LEU A 21 20.61 -26.13 14.33
N ALA A 22 19.57 -25.34 14.57
CA ALA A 22 18.67 -24.93 13.52
C ALA A 22 19.59 -24.33 12.45
N SER A 23 19.66 -24.97 11.28
CA SER A 23 20.37 -24.40 10.15
C SER A 23 19.75 -23.03 9.90
N ALA A 24 20.49 -21.97 10.18
CA ALA A 24 20.16 -20.67 9.64
C ALA A 24 19.99 -20.87 8.13
N GLN A 25 18.84 -20.52 7.59
CA GLN A 25 18.59 -20.63 6.17
C GLN A 25 19.56 -19.66 5.49
N GLU A 26 20.65 -20.20 4.93
CA GLU A 26 21.63 -19.38 4.21
C GLU A 26 21.00 -18.89 2.91
N TYR A 27 20.44 -17.68 2.96
CA TYR A 27 20.00 -16.97 1.77
C TYR A 27 21.19 -16.62 0.85
N PRO A 28 21.00 -16.59 -0.49
CA PRO A 28 22.04 -16.25 -1.45
C PRO A 28 22.70 -14.88 -1.21
N TRP A 29 21.93 -13.89 -0.77
CA TRP A 29 22.39 -12.58 -0.36
C TRP A 29 22.32 -12.46 1.16
N GLN A 30 23.41 -12.02 1.76
CA GLN A 30 23.55 -11.79 3.20
C GLN A 30 23.81 -10.30 3.39
N PRO A 31 22.76 -9.49 3.58
CA PRO A 31 22.96 -8.06 3.76
C PRO A 31 23.82 -7.80 5.01
N ASP A 32 24.74 -6.85 4.90
CA ASP A 32 25.75 -6.54 5.92
C ASP A 32 25.53 -5.17 6.59
N ARG A 33 24.45 -4.48 6.23
CA ARG A 33 24.05 -3.16 6.72
C ARG A 33 22.54 -2.95 6.55
N PRO A 34 21.96 -1.93 7.21
CA PRO A 34 20.53 -1.65 7.09
C PRO A 34 20.07 -1.38 5.66
N ILE A 35 18.84 -1.78 5.37
CA ILE A 35 18.14 -1.53 4.10
C ILE A 35 17.18 -0.37 4.32
N ASN A 36 17.17 0.61 3.42
CA ASN A 36 16.20 1.71 3.46
C ASN A 36 14.98 1.39 2.59
N ILE A 37 13.79 1.55 3.16
CA ILE A 37 12.54 1.56 2.40
C ILE A 37 12.01 2.99 2.40
N ILE A 38 12.01 3.62 1.24
CA ILE A 38 11.48 4.97 1.05
C ILE A 38 9.96 4.87 0.89
N VAL A 39 9.21 5.52 1.77
CA VAL A 39 7.77 5.73 1.64
C VAL A 39 7.56 7.14 1.10
N PRO A 40 6.97 7.33 -0.09
CA PRO A 40 6.88 8.64 -0.74
C PRO A 40 5.75 9.53 -0.19
N TRP A 41 5.30 9.26 1.04
CA TRP A 41 4.18 9.90 1.70
C TRP A 41 4.52 10.21 3.15
N SER A 42 3.79 11.16 3.75
CA SER A 42 3.88 11.45 5.18
C SER A 42 3.56 10.24 6.04
N ALA A 43 4.17 10.19 7.23
CA ALA A 43 3.99 9.09 8.18
C ALA A 43 2.53 8.91 8.60
N GLY A 44 2.16 7.66 8.90
CA GLY A 44 0.82 7.25 9.32
C GLY A 44 -0.19 7.03 8.20
N GLY A 45 0.17 7.28 6.93
CA GLY A 45 -0.67 6.88 5.77
C GLY A 45 -0.62 5.38 5.49
N SER A 46 -1.44 4.91 4.55
CA SER A 46 -1.61 3.49 4.20
C SER A 46 -0.28 2.79 3.92
N THR A 47 0.53 3.39 3.04
CA THR A 47 1.85 2.88 2.67
C THR A 47 2.80 2.78 3.85
N ASP A 48 2.85 3.81 4.70
CA ASP A 48 3.72 3.84 5.88
C ASP A 48 3.30 2.76 6.90
N GLN A 49 1.99 2.67 7.18
CA GLN A 49 1.46 1.71 8.14
C GLN A 49 1.78 0.27 7.73
N VAL A 50 1.44 -0.14 6.49
CA VAL A 50 1.69 -1.52 6.06
C VAL A 50 3.19 -1.83 5.93
N THR A 51 4.00 -0.85 5.51
CA THR A 51 5.46 -1.02 5.44
C THR A 51 6.06 -1.24 6.83
N ARG A 52 5.55 -0.55 7.86
CA ARG A 52 5.99 -0.75 9.25
C ARG A 52 5.50 -2.08 9.84
N VAL A 53 4.48 -2.71 9.27
CA VAL A 53 4.06 -4.08 9.63
C VAL A 53 4.94 -5.13 8.97
N VAL A 54 5.33 -4.93 7.70
CA VAL A 54 6.19 -5.90 6.98
C VAL A 54 7.66 -5.79 7.40
N ALA A 55 8.15 -4.60 7.73
CA ALA A 55 9.57 -4.37 8.00
C ALA A 55 10.13 -5.33 9.07
N PRO A 56 9.51 -5.52 10.26
CA PRO A 56 10.02 -6.47 11.25
C PRO A 56 10.09 -7.92 10.77
N ILE A 57 9.18 -8.34 9.88
CA ILE A 57 9.19 -9.69 9.28
C ILE A 57 10.44 -9.85 8.42
N LEU A 58 10.75 -8.82 7.63
CA LEU A 58 11.93 -8.80 6.77
C LEU A 58 13.23 -8.69 7.60
N GLU A 59 13.23 -7.90 8.68
CA GLU A 59 14.36 -7.78 9.60
C GLU A 59 14.73 -9.13 10.22
N GLU A 60 13.72 -9.86 10.72
CA GLU A 60 13.92 -11.18 11.32
C GLU A 60 14.50 -12.17 10.32
N ALA A 61 14.01 -12.14 9.07
CA ALA A 61 14.49 -13.05 8.02
C ALA A 61 15.88 -12.68 7.49
N LEU A 62 16.16 -11.38 7.28
CA LEU A 62 17.38 -10.90 6.65
C LEU A 62 18.53 -10.66 7.64
N GLY A 63 18.23 -10.56 8.94
CA GLY A 63 19.24 -10.36 9.98
C GLY A 63 19.84 -8.94 10.05
N VAL A 64 19.22 -7.97 9.36
CA VAL A 64 19.60 -6.55 9.37
C VAL A 64 18.38 -5.66 9.60
N GLU A 65 18.59 -4.44 10.05
CA GLU A 65 17.54 -3.45 10.24
C GLU A 65 16.93 -2.97 8.91
N ILE A 66 15.62 -2.74 8.89
CA ILE A 66 14.87 -2.14 7.80
C ILE A 66 14.43 -0.74 8.24
N VAL A 67 15.04 0.29 7.66
CA VAL A 67 14.77 1.68 8.00
C VAL A 67 13.70 2.24 7.07
N VAL A 68 12.50 2.50 7.62
CA VAL A 68 11.40 3.13 6.89
C VAL A 68 11.54 4.66 6.93
N VAL A 69 11.76 5.27 5.76
CA VAL A 69 12.01 6.71 5.59
C VAL A 69 10.88 7.36 4.81
N ASN A 70 10.12 8.25 5.46
CA ASN A 70 9.07 9.03 4.80
C ASN A 70 9.67 10.22 4.02
N GLN A 71 9.46 10.27 2.72
CA GLN A 71 9.91 11.34 1.82
C GLN A 71 8.75 11.85 0.94
N PRO A 72 7.82 12.64 1.52
CA PRO A 72 6.69 13.18 0.78
C PRO A 72 7.10 14.25 -0.23
N GLY A 73 6.20 14.53 -1.17
CA GLY A 73 6.32 15.64 -2.12
C GLY A 73 5.84 15.28 -3.52
N ALA A 74 5.21 16.25 -4.20
CA ALA A 74 4.78 16.15 -5.59
C ALA A 74 3.95 14.88 -5.91
N SER A 75 2.90 14.61 -5.11
CA SER A 75 2.08 13.38 -5.24
C SER A 75 2.92 12.09 -5.21
N GLY A 76 3.94 12.07 -4.34
CA GLY A 76 4.82 10.94 -4.10
C GLY A 76 5.95 10.76 -5.11
N SER A 77 6.05 11.61 -6.13
CA SER A 77 7.11 11.46 -7.14
C SER A 77 8.50 11.72 -6.57
N THR A 78 8.62 12.58 -5.54
CA THR A 78 9.92 12.94 -4.95
C THR A 78 10.61 11.74 -4.30
N GLY A 79 9.93 11.04 -3.38
CA GLY A 79 10.48 9.85 -2.74
C GLY A 79 10.65 8.67 -3.70
N THR A 80 9.69 8.46 -4.61
CA THR A 80 9.79 7.39 -5.61
C THR A 80 10.98 7.59 -6.53
N LYS A 81 11.20 8.82 -7.02
CA LYS A 81 12.37 9.17 -7.82
C LYS A 81 13.67 9.00 -7.03
N ALA A 82 13.70 9.35 -5.75
CA ALA A 82 14.89 9.16 -4.92
C ALA A 82 15.29 7.68 -4.82
N ALA A 83 14.32 6.75 -4.71
CA ALA A 83 14.59 5.31 -4.76
C ALA A 83 15.07 4.86 -6.15
N LEU A 84 14.45 5.35 -7.23
CA LEU A 84 14.88 5.08 -8.60
C LEU A 84 16.28 5.63 -8.91
N ASP A 85 16.71 6.72 -8.30
CA ASP A 85 18.05 7.30 -8.51
C ASP A 85 19.11 6.68 -7.58
N ALA A 86 18.71 5.85 -6.61
CA ALA A 86 19.60 5.23 -5.64
C ALA A 86 20.51 4.14 -6.27
N PRO A 87 21.66 3.83 -5.64
CA PRO A 87 22.52 2.73 -6.08
C PRO A 87 21.74 1.42 -6.25
N ARG A 88 22.02 0.72 -7.35
CA ARG A 88 21.46 -0.61 -7.65
C ARG A 88 22.24 -1.70 -6.92
N ASP A 89 22.28 -1.63 -5.59
CA ASP A 89 23.02 -2.54 -4.71
C ASP A 89 22.11 -3.37 -3.78
N GLY A 90 20.79 -3.19 -3.87
CA GLY A 90 19.80 -3.90 -3.07
C GLY A 90 19.46 -3.26 -1.72
N TYR A 91 20.07 -2.14 -1.33
CA TYR A 91 19.87 -1.53 -0.01
C TYR A 91 18.90 -0.34 0.01
N THR A 92 18.31 0.03 -1.13
CA THR A 92 17.30 1.10 -1.20
C THR A 92 16.11 0.64 -2.03
N TRP A 93 14.95 0.55 -1.39
CA TRP A 93 13.68 0.16 -1.99
C TRP A 93 12.68 1.32 -1.89
N THR A 94 11.56 1.24 -2.60
CA THR A 94 10.41 2.12 -2.38
C THR A 94 9.21 1.30 -1.95
N ALA A 95 8.32 1.87 -1.15
CA ALA A 95 7.01 1.29 -0.86
C ALA A 95 5.93 2.22 -1.40
N ASN A 96 4.93 1.69 -2.10
CA ASN A 96 3.85 2.49 -2.66
C ASN A 96 2.63 1.64 -3.03
N ALA A 97 1.59 2.28 -3.55
CA ALA A 97 0.64 1.57 -4.40
C ALA A 97 1.28 1.31 -5.78
N ILE A 98 1.02 0.14 -6.35
CA ILE A 98 1.61 -0.25 -7.63
C ILE A 98 1.14 0.65 -8.78
N ALA A 99 -0.13 1.04 -8.79
CA ALA A 99 -0.68 1.93 -9.80
C ALA A 99 0.06 3.28 -9.81
N ASN A 100 0.39 3.82 -8.64
CA ASN A 100 1.20 5.03 -8.54
C ASN A 100 2.55 4.91 -9.26
N ASN A 101 3.29 3.84 -8.98
CA ASN A 101 4.60 3.60 -9.59
C ASN A 101 4.49 3.40 -11.11
N ALA A 102 3.39 2.81 -11.58
CA ALA A 102 3.15 2.57 -13.00
C ALA A 102 2.75 3.83 -13.79
N THR A 103 2.13 4.84 -13.15
CA THR A 103 1.52 5.99 -13.86
C THR A 103 2.29 7.30 -13.77
N TYR A 104 3.47 7.33 -13.13
CA TYR A 104 4.23 8.58 -12.98
C TYR A 104 4.69 9.18 -14.32
N ALA A 105 5.07 8.35 -15.31
CA ALA A 105 5.45 8.83 -16.65
C ALA A 105 4.24 9.40 -17.41
N ILE A 106 3.08 8.76 -17.28
CA ILE A 106 1.83 9.21 -17.91
C ILE A 106 1.47 10.62 -17.46
N THR A 107 1.72 10.97 -16.19
CA THR A 107 1.43 12.31 -15.65
C THR A 107 2.59 13.30 -15.79
N GLY A 108 3.76 12.87 -16.27
CA GLY A 108 4.97 13.69 -16.34
C GLY A 108 5.60 14.00 -14.99
N LEU A 109 5.14 13.34 -13.91
CA LEU A 109 5.67 13.53 -12.56
C LEU A 109 7.04 12.88 -12.38
N ILE A 110 7.30 11.78 -13.10
CA ILE A 110 8.63 11.18 -13.29
C ILE A 110 8.73 10.77 -14.75
N GLU A 111 9.59 11.41 -15.52
CA GLU A 111 9.81 11.06 -16.92
C GLU A 111 10.52 9.70 -17.07
N ASN A 112 10.23 8.97 -18.14
CA ASN A 112 10.91 7.73 -18.52
C ASN A 112 10.90 6.64 -17.43
N THR A 113 9.76 6.44 -16.76
CA THR A 113 9.57 5.32 -15.82
C THR A 113 8.43 4.42 -16.26
N SER A 114 8.53 3.14 -15.92
CA SER A 114 7.49 2.12 -16.10
C SER A 114 7.43 1.22 -14.87
N ILE A 115 6.34 0.48 -14.72
CA ILE A 115 6.24 -0.56 -13.69
C ILE A 115 7.33 -1.64 -13.86
N ASP A 116 7.83 -1.81 -15.08
CA ASP A 116 8.94 -2.72 -15.39
C ASP A 116 10.27 -2.30 -14.78
N ASP A 117 10.40 -1.10 -14.22
CA ASP A 117 11.61 -0.65 -13.51
C ASP A 117 11.80 -1.31 -12.14
N TYR A 118 10.85 -2.14 -11.70
CA TYR A 118 10.83 -2.71 -10.36
C TYR A 118 10.67 -4.23 -10.35
N GLU A 119 11.28 -4.88 -9.36
CA GLU A 119 10.81 -6.15 -8.84
C GLU A 119 9.73 -5.88 -7.78
N ILE A 120 8.62 -6.62 -7.82
CA ILE A 120 7.37 -6.27 -7.13
C ILE A 120 7.07 -7.25 -6.01
N TYR A 121 6.76 -6.72 -4.82
CA TYR A 121 6.41 -7.50 -3.63
C TYR A 121 5.20 -6.85 -2.93
N LEU A 122 4.00 -7.38 -3.16
CA LEU A 122 2.74 -6.85 -2.63
C LEU A 122 2.41 -7.44 -1.26
N HIS A 123 1.78 -6.64 -0.40
CA HIS A 123 1.35 -7.02 0.96
C HIS A 123 -0.17 -7.21 1.04
N VAL A 124 -0.91 -6.18 0.61
CA VAL A 124 -2.35 -6.01 0.84
C VAL A 124 -2.97 -5.28 -0.34
N ALA A 125 -4.27 -5.46 -0.50
CA ALA A 125 -5.10 -4.57 -1.30
C ALA A 125 -5.94 -3.69 -0.38
N ASN A 126 -6.25 -2.48 -0.83
CA ASN A 126 -6.97 -1.48 -0.06
C ASN A 126 -8.00 -0.78 -0.93
N ALA A 127 -9.01 -0.18 -0.30
CA ALA A 127 -10.09 0.51 -0.99
C ALA A 127 -10.22 1.94 -0.46
N PRO A 128 -10.40 2.94 -1.33
CA PRO A 128 -10.80 4.28 -0.92
C PRO A 128 -12.17 4.27 -0.22
N VAL A 129 -12.32 5.10 0.80
CA VAL A 129 -13.59 5.34 1.51
C VAL A 129 -13.91 6.82 1.44
N VAL A 130 -15.13 7.15 1.05
CA VAL A 130 -15.65 8.52 1.12
C VAL A 130 -16.17 8.75 2.52
N SER A 131 -15.54 9.66 3.25
CA SER A 131 -15.99 10.07 4.59
C SER A 131 -16.12 11.57 4.71
N VAL A 132 -16.97 11.99 5.64
CA VAL A 132 -17.12 13.39 6.06
C VAL A 132 -16.83 13.53 7.54
N ASN A 133 -16.60 14.76 8.00
CA ASN A 133 -16.58 15.06 9.42
C ASN A 133 -17.85 14.53 10.12
N ALA A 134 -17.74 13.96 11.33
CA ALA A 134 -18.91 13.43 12.05
C ALA A 134 -20.01 14.48 12.33
N GLY A 135 -19.64 15.76 12.45
CA GLY A 135 -20.55 16.89 12.61
C GLY A 135 -21.09 17.46 11.29
N SER A 136 -20.73 16.88 10.14
CA SER A 136 -21.20 17.30 8.83
C SER A 136 -22.72 17.13 8.68
N GLU A 137 -23.32 18.01 7.89
CA GLU A 137 -24.74 17.94 7.52
C GLU A 137 -25.04 16.71 6.66
N PHE A 138 -24.06 16.23 5.87
CA PHE A 138 -24.21 15.06 5.00
C PHE A 138 -24.29 13.76 5.82
N GLN A 139 -25.45 13.11 5.76
CA GLN A 139 -25.70 11.85 6.48
C GLN A 139 -25.45 10.61 5.61
N ASP A 140 -25.49 10.76 4.29
CA ASP A 140 -25.30 9.67 3.32
C ASP A 140 -24.53 10.19 2.09
N PHE A 141 -24.11 9.26 1.23
CA PHE A 141 -23.34 9.59 0.03
C PHE A 141 -24.17 10.35 -1.02
N THR A 142 -25.48 10.10 -1.13
CA THR A 142 -26.36 10.81 -2.08
C THR A 142 -26.41 12.31 -1.78
N GLN A 143 -26.50 12.69 -0.51
CA GLN A 143 -26.49 14.10 -0.09
C GLN A 143 -25.15 14.77 -0.41
N LEU A 144 -24.04 14.09 -0.16
CA LEU A 144 -22.71 14.60 -0.49
C LEU A 144 -22.54 14.73 -2.01
N LEU A 145 -22.98 13.75 -2.79
CA LEU A 145 -22.89 13.75 -4.26
C LEU A 145 -23.67 14.92 -4.86
N ALA A 146 -24.91 15.15 -4.40
CA ALA A 146 -25.71 16.30 -4.83
C ALA A 146 -25.03 17.65 -4.49
N ALA A 147 -24.33 17.73 -3.35
CA ALA A 147 -23.55 18.92 -3.01
C ALA A 147 -22.29 19.08 -3.88
N MET A 148 -21.69 17.98 -4.34
CA MET A 148 -20.54 17.99 -5.26
C MET A 148 -20.91 18.49 -6.67
N GLU A 149 -22.18 18.37 -7.09
CA GLU A 149 -22.66 18.86 -8.39
C GLU A 149 -22.71 20.40 -8.46
N THR A 150 -23.13 21.07 -7.39
CA THR A 150 -23.48 22.51 -7.45
C THR A 150 -22.92 23.37 -6.30
N GLY A 151 -22.37 22.75 -5.26
CA GLY A 151 -21.89 23.41 -4.05
C GLY A 151 -20.39 23.73 -4.05
N ASP A 152 -19.82 23.85 -2.84
CA ASP A 152 -18.38 24.00 -2.60
C ASP A 152 -17.94 22.94 -1.57
N VAL A 153 -17.67 21.73 -2.06
CA VAL A 153 -17.25 20.58 -1.27
C VAL A 153 -15.74 20.43 -1.40
N THR A 154 -15.02 20.84 -0.35
CA THR A 154 -13.58 20.58 -0.26
C THR A 154 -13.31 19.13 0.10
N VAL A 155 -12.48 18.47 -0.70
CA VAL A 155 -12.12 17.05 -0.53
C VAL A 155 -10.63 16.92 -0.28
N GLY A 156 -10.25 16.53 0.94
CA GLY A 156 -8.85 16.30 1.31
C GLY A 156 -8.30 15.03 0.68
N THR A 157 -7.20 15.15 -0.07
CA THR A 157 -6.47 14.02 -0.66
C THR A 157 -4.96 14.16 -0.50
N ALA A 158 -4.21 13.10 -0.81
CA ALA A 158 -2.74 13.13 -0.87
C ALA A 158 -2.19 13.61 -2.24
N GLY A 159 -3.03 14.22 -3.08
CA GLY A 159 -2.64 14.73 -4.39
C GLY A 159 -3.18 13.92 -5.57
N VAL A 160 -2.97 14.44 -6.77
CA VAL A 160 -3.57 13.96 -8.03
C VAL A 160 -3.13 12.56 -8.45
N ASN A 161 -1.93 12.13 -8.05
CA ASN A 161 -1.49 10.75 -8.30
C ASN A 161 -1.97 9.79 -7.22
N SER A 162 -2.21 10.25 -5.98
CA SER A 162 -2.56 9.38 -4.85
C SER A 162 -3.86 8.60 -5.06
N SER A 163 -4.00 7.45 -4.40
CA SER A 163 -5.20 6.60 -4.46
C SER A 163 -6.49 7.37 -4.16
N GLY A 164 -6.47 8.25 -3.15
CA GLY A 164 -7.66 9.06 -2.87
C GLY A 164 -7.88 10.23 -3.85
N GLY A 165 -6.82 10.73 -4.50
CA GLY A 165 -6.97 11.65 -5.63
C GLY A 165 -7.63 10.96 -6.83
N MET A 166 -7.19 9.74 -7.14
CA MET A 166 -7.78 8.89 -8.18
C MET A 166 -9.22 8.48 -7.85
N ALA A 167 -9.50 8.17 -6.59
CA ALA A 167 -10.86 7.92 -6.11
C ALA A 167 -11.79 9.09 -6.37
N LEU A 168 -11.35 10.32 -6.03
CA LEU A 168 -12.13 11.51 -6.33
C LEU A 168 -12.34 11.65 -7.84
N ALA A 169 -11.28 11.54 -8.65
CA ALA A 169 -11.38 11.65 -10.10
C ALA A 169 -12.36 10.63 -10.71
N ALA A 170 -12.31 9.38 -10.26
CA ALA A 170 -13.22 8.31 -10.69
C ALA A 170 -14.68 8.61 -10.31
N ILE A 171 -14.94 9.19 -9.13
CA ILE A 171 -16.29 9.65 -8.75
C ILE A 171 -16.77 10.76 -9.69
N LYS A 172 -15.91 11.73 -10.05
CA LYS A 172 -16.29 12.80 -10.99
C LYS A 172 -16.60 12.26 -12.38
N GLU A 173 -15.82 11.28 -12.84
CA GLU A 173 -15.97 10.63 -14.14
C GLU A 173 -17.26 9.80 -14.22
N ALA A 174 -17.56 9.01 -13.19
CA ALA A 174 -18.72 8.12 -13.16
C ALA A 174 -20.06 8.84 -12.89
N ALA A 175 -20.03 10.06 -12.36
CA ALA A 175 -21.25 10.82 -12.05
C ALA A 175 -21.91 11.50 -13.27
N GLU A 176 -21.38 11.34 -14.49
CA GLU A 176 -21.87 11.86 -15.79
C GLU A 176 -22.11 13.39 -15.89
N GLY A 177 -22.08 14.15 -14.79
CA GLY A 177 -22.52 15.53 -14.71
C GLY A 177 -21.42 16.58 -14.62
N ASP A 178 -20.15 16.16 -14.57
CA ASP A 178 -19.06 16.94 -13.96
C ASP A 178 -19.42 17.33 -12.51
N LEU A 179 -18.49 17.18 -11.57
CA LEU A 179 -18.70 17.57 -10.17
C LEU A 179 -17.91 18.85 -9.89
N PRO A 180 -18.29 20.01 -10.46
CA PRO A 180 -17.52 21.24 -10.36
C PRO A 180 -17.46 21.76 -8.92
N GLY A 181 -18.42 21.37 -8.08
CA GLY A 181 -18.42 21.67 -6.65
C GLY A 181 -17.44 20.84 -5.84
N ALA A 182 -16.94 19.71 -6.36
CA ALA A 182 -15.92 18.91 -5.70
C ALA A 182 -14.50 19.45 -5.97
N ARG A 183 -13.93 20.12 -4.97
CA ARG A 183 -12.60 20.74 -5.04
C ARG A 183 -11.57 19.94 -4.24
N MET A 184 -10.57 19.41 -4.93
CA MET A 184 -9.46 18.70 -4.29
C MET A 184 -8.58 19.67 -3.50
N ILE A 185 -8.32 19.34 -2.23
CA ILE A 185 -7.33 19.98 -1.37
C ILE A 185 -6.24 18.95 -1.07
N THR A 186 -5.00 19.28 -1.42
CA THR A 186 -3.88 18.33 -1.40
C THR A 186 -3.04 18.46 -0.13
N TYR A 187 -2.67 17.33 0.44
CA TYR A 187 -1.74 17.22 1.57
C TYR A 187 -0.58 16.28 1.21
N ASP A 188 0.48 16.29 2.03
CA ASP A 188 1.69 15.48 1.83
C ASP A 188 1.52 13.97 2.11
N GLY A 189 0.28 13.48 2.24
CA GLY A 189 -0.04 12.08 2.50
C GLY A 189 -1.50 11.90 2.94
N GLY A 190 -1.97 10.65 2.94
CA GLY A 190 -3.37 10.35 3.24
C GLY A 190 -3.73 10.64 4.70
N ASN A 191 -2.85 10.31 5.65
CA ASN A 191 -3.08 10.62 7.06
C ASN A 191 -3.33 12.13 7.33
N PRO A 192 -2.46 13.08 6.90
CA PRO A 192 -2.77 14.50 6.99
C PRO A 192 -4.14 14.90 6.38
N ALA A 193 -4.52 14.34 5.23
CA ALA A 193 -5.82 14.60 4.61
C ALA A 193 -7.00 14.06 5.43
N VAL A 194 -6.85 12.87 6.03
CA VAL A 194 -7.84 12.29 6.95
C VAL A 194 -7.98 13.15 8.20
N ILE A 195 -6.88 13.65 8.77
CA ILE A 195 -6.91 14.56 9.93
C ILE A 195 -7.64 15.86 9.58
N ALA A 196 -7.39 16.43 8.40
CA ALA A 196 -8.08 17.63 7.95
C ALA A 196 -9.61 17.43 7.83
N ALA A 197 -10.06 16.27 7.32
CA ALA A 197 -11.50 15.96 7.29
C ALA A 197 -12.06 15.73 8.70
N ALA A 198 -11.32 15.02 9.55
CA ALA A 198 -11.72 14.74 10.93
C ALA A 198 -11.79 16.00 11.80
N SER A 199 -11.01 17.03 11.48
CA SER A 199 -11.07 18.35 12.14
C SER A 199 -12.14 19.28 11.57
N GLY A 200 -12.64 18.99 10.36
CA GLY A 200 -13.57 19.84 9.62
C GLY A 200 -12.89 20.96 8.83
N GLU A 201 -11.56 20.90 8.66
CA GLU A 201 -10.82 21.81 7.76
C GLU A 201 -11.25 21.61 6.30
N VAL A 202 -11.50 20.36 5.91
CA VAL A 202 -12.13 19.99 4.64
C VAL A 202 -13.44 19.25 4.90
N VAL A 203 -14.39 19.37 3.97
CA VAL A 203 -15.73 18.79 4.10
C VAL A 203 -15.69 17.27 4.07
N ALA A 204 -14.91 16.70 3.16
CA ALA A 204 -14.83 15.27 2.92
C ALA A 204 -13.40 14.80 2.68
N THR A 205 -13.19 13.49 2.71
CA THR A 205 -11.99 12.82 2.22
C THR A 205 -12.37 11.56 1.47
N THR A 206 -11.54 11.21 0.48
CA THR A 206 -11.66 10.00 -0.35
C THR A 206 -10.45 9.09 -0.15
N GLN A 207 -9.75 9.21 0.98
CA GLN A 207 -8.53 8.46 1.29
C GLN A 207 -8.80 6.96 1.55
N LEU A 208 -7.78 6.18 1.86
CA LEU A 208 -7.90 4.72 1.97
C LEU A 208 -8.55 4.28 3.30
N ALA A 209 -9.22 3.13 3.32
CA ALA A 209 -9.91 2.61 4.51
C ALA A 209 -8.99 2.51 5.74
N VAL A 210 -7.76 2.01 5.55
CA VAL A 210 -6.77 1.83 6.64
C VAL A 210 -6.34 3.14 7.30
N GLU A 211 -6.46 4.26 6.58
CA GLU A 211 -6.10 5.59 7.09
C GLU A 211 -7.24 6.18 7.92
N GLN A 212 -8.47 5.79 7.62
CA GLN A 212 -9.68 6.37 8.20
C GLN A 212 -10.26 5.56 9.35
N THR A 213 -9.98 4.25 9.41
CA THR A 213 -10.60 3.28 10.33
C THR A 213 -10.65 3.78 11.78
N GLU A 214 -9.54 4.27 12.34
CA GLU A 214 -9.54 4.75 13.74
C GLU A 214 -10.38 6.01 13.94
N MET A 215 -10.39 6.93 12.97
CA MET A 215 -11.19 8.14 13.05
C MET A 215 -12.68 7.84 12.91
N ILE A 216 -13.05 6.84 12.11
CA ILE A 216 -14.43 6.36 12.01
C ILE A 216 -14.83 5.68 13.32
N ARG A 217 -14.02 4.74 13.83
CA ARG A 217 -14.28 4.03 15.09
C ARG A 217 -14.40 4.99 16.29
N ALA A 218 -13.62 6.07 16.29
CA ALA A 218 -13.68 7.12 17.31
C ALA A 218 -14.87 8.10 17.14
N GLY A 219 -15.70 7.95 16.10
CA GLY A 219 -16.81 8.84 15.80
C GLY A 219 -16.38 10.26 15.41
N ARG A 220 -15.18 10.40 14.82
CA ARG A 220 -14.65 11.67 14.28
C ARG A 220 -14.93 11.82 12.78
N LEU A 221 -15.00 10.70 12.07
CA LEU A 221 -15.46 10.63 10.68
C LEU A 221 -16.74 9.79 10.59
N ARG A 222 -17.60 10.15 9.64
CA ARG A 222 -18.69 9.31 9.16
C ARG A 222 -18.30 8.78 7.79
N ALA A 223 -18.12 7.48 7.66
CA ALA A 223 -17.96 6.81 6.38
C ALA A 223 -19.30 6.74 5.65
N LEU A 224 -19.33 7.19 4.40
CA LEU A 224 -20.55 7.29 3.59
C LEU A 224 -20.62 6.17 2.55
N THR A 225 -19.49 5.84 1.93
CA THR A 225 -19.39 4.74 0.97
C THR A 225 -17.94 4.27 0.80
N VAL A 226 -17.74 3.00 0.45
CA VAL A 226 -16.44 2.45 0.04
C VAL A 226 -16.41 2.22 -1.47
N LEU A 227 -15.30 2.53 -2.13
CA LEU A 227 -15.09 2.28 -3.55
C LEU A 227 -14.81 0.79 -3.78
N SER A 228 -15.86 0.00 -3.61
CA SER A 228 -15.89 -1.45 -3.79
C SER A 228 -17.29 -1.86 -4.27
N ASP A 229 -17.39 -3.05 -4.84
CA ASP A 229 -18.64 -3.76 -5.15
C ASP A 229 -19.24 -4.44 -3.90
N LYS A 230 -18.53 -4.40 -2.77
CA LYS A 230 -18.93 -5.01 -1.50
C LYS A 230 -18.83 -4.02 -0.36
N ALA A 231 -19.71 -4.19 0.62
CA ALA A 231 -19.64 -3.42 1.85
C ALA A 231 -18.33 -3.66 2.59
N LEU A 232 -17.76 -2.60 3.14
CA LEU A 232 -16.60 -2.69 4.03
C LEU A 232 -17.09 -2.99 5.45
N ASN A 233 -16.54 -4.05 6.04
CA ASN A 233 -16.87 -4.50 7.38
C ASN A 233 -15.59 -4.49 8.23
N VAL A 234 -15.59 -3.69 9.29
CA VAL A 234 -14.48 -3.57 10.24
C VAL A 234 -15.05 -3.57 11.65
N GLU A 235 -14.39 -4.27 12.58
CA GLU A 235 -14.85 -4.33 13.96
C GLU A 235 -14.92 -2.93 14.61
N GLY A 236 -16.06 -2.66 15.26
CA GLY A 236 -16.33 -1.37 15.90
C GLY A 236 -16.79 -0.26 14.96
N ILE A 237 -17.08 -0.57 13.69
CA ILE A 237 -17.59 0.37 12.69
C ILE A 237 -18.88 -0.21 12.09
N ASP A 238 -19.89 0.64 11.90
CA ASP A 238 -21.11 0.23 11.17
C ASP A 238 -20.74 -0.12 9.71
N PRO A 239 -21.33 -1.17 9.11
CA PRO A 239 -21.01 -1.57 7.74
C PRO A 239 -21.11 -0.40 6.76
N VAL A 240 -20.01 -0.12 6.04
CA VAL A 240 -19.96 0.99 5.07
C VAL A 240 -20.47 0.46 3.73
N PRO A 241 -21.51 1.08 3.12
CA PRO A 241 -22.11 0.57 1.90
C PRO A 241 -21.16 0.71 0.70
N PRO A 242 -21.22 -0.23 -0.27
CA PRO A 242 -20.46 -0.14 -1.50
C PRO A 242 -20.89 1.05 -2.37
N ILE A 243 -19.98 1.57 -3.18
CA ILE A 243 -20.28 2.69 -4.09
C ILE A 243 -21.29 2.29 -5.17
N THR A 244 -21.36 0.99 -5.50
CA THR A 244 -22.30 0.44 -6.47
C THR A 244 -23.76 0.52 -6.01
N ASP A 245 -24.03 0.77 -4.72
CA ASP A 245 -25.39 1.07 -4.24
C ASP A 245 -25.87 2.46 -4.71
N PHE A 246 -24.94 3.34 -5.09
CA PHE A 246 -25.21 4.73 -5.48
C PHE A 246 -24.89 5.02 -6.95
N ILE A 247 -23.82 4.40 -7.47
CA ILE A 247 -23.39 4.48 -8.86
C ILE A 247 -23.20 3.03 -9.36
N PRO A 248 -24.26 2.38 -9.90
CA PRO A 248 -24.25 0.94 -10.19
C PRO A 248 -23.11 0.45 -11.08
N ASP A 249 -22.73 1.24 -12.09
CA ASP A 249 -21.70 0.89 -13.08
C ASP A 249 -20.31 1.47 -12.73
N PHE A 250 -20.10 1.87 -11.47
CA PHE A 250 -18.81 2.42 -11.03
C PHE A 250 -17.68 1.40 -11.25
N PRO A 251 -16.56 1.77 -11.89
CA PRO A 251 -15.44 0.87 -12.10
C PRO A 251 -14.74 0.59 -10.76
N VAL A 252 -14.75 -0.67 -10.34
CA VAL A 252 -14.11 -1.09 -9.08
C VAL A 252 -12.81 -1.81 -9.37
N ALA A 253 -11.72 -1.31 -8.80
CA ALA A 253 -10.43 -1.98 -8.78
C ALA A 253 -9.77 -1.77 -7.40
N ALA A 254 -9.30 -2.86 -6.79
CA ALA A 254 -8.60 -2.78 -5.52
C ALA A 254 -7.20 -2.19 -5.73
N ASP A 255 -6.77 -1.33 -4.81
CA ASP A 255 -5.45 -0.70 -4.90
C ASP A 255 -4.42 -1.53 -4.11
N TYR A 256 -3.38 -2.01 -4.81
CA TYR A 256 -2.42 -2.94 -4.25
C TYR A 256 -1.16 -2.24 -3.77
N PHE A 257 -0.80 -2.49 -2.50
CA PHE A 257 0.34 -1.86 -1.83
C PHE A 257 1.45 -2.87 -1.61
N GLY A 258 2.69 -2.43 -1.81
CA GLY A 258 3.86 -3.28 -1.69
C GLY A 258 5.16 -2.52 -1.48
N VAL A 259 6.24 -3.30 -1.40
CA VAL A 259 7.61 -2.81 -1.59
C VAL A 259 8.07 -3.17 -3.00
N PHE A 260 8.93 -2.31 -3.54
CA PHE A 260 9.41 -2.37 -4.90
C PHE A 260 10.92 -2.16 -4.88
N ILE A 261 11.64 -3.11 -5.45
CA ILE A 261 13.10 -3.04 -5.54
C ILE A 261 13.45 -2.59 -6.96
N PRO A 262 14.11 -1.43 -7.14
CA PRO A 262 14.50 -0.99 -8.48
C PRO A 262 15.39 -2.02 -9.18
N LYS A 263 15.07 -2.35 -10.44
CA LYS A 263 15.83 -3.30 -11.24
C LYS A 263 17.26 -2.82 -11.48
N GLY A 264 18.16 -3.81 -11.57
CA GLY A 264 19.61 -3.61 -11.74
C GLY A 264 20.44 -4.00 -10.52
N ALA A 265 19.83 -4.28 -9.37
CA ALA A 265 20.52 -4.90 -8.24
C ALA A 265 21.09 -6.30 -8.58
N PRO A 266 22.10 -6.79 -7.84
CA PRO A 266 22.62 -8.15 -8.02
C PRO A 266 21.52 -9.21 -7.90
N ALA A 267 21.64 -10.29 -8.69
CA ALA A 267 20.59 -11.31 -8.81
C ALA A 267 20.29 -12.02 -7.48
N GLU A 268 21.30 -12.16 -6.62
CA GLU A 268 21.18 -12.73 -5.29
C GLU A 268 20.22 -11.94 -4.38
N VAL A 269 20.04 -10.63 -4.62
CA VAL A 269 19.09 -9.79 -3.87
C VAL A 269 17.67 -10.27 -4.14
N TYR A 270 17.24 -10.33 -5.41
CA TYR A 270 15.89 -10.78 -5.76
C TYR A 270 15.68 -12.23 -5.34
N GLN A 271 16.64 -13.12 -5.59
CA GLN A 271 16.54 -14.51 -5.16
C GLN A 271 16.34 -14.66 -3.65
N THR A 272 16.95 -13.77 -2.87
CA THR A 272 16.78 -13.77 -1.42
C THR A 272 15.43 -13.21 -1.02
N VAL A 273 15.03 -12.05 -1.55
CA VAL A 273 13.76 -11.41 -1.20
C VAL A 273 12.58 -12.27 -1.67
N ASP A 274 12.65 -12.94 -2.82
CA ASP A 274 11.65 -13.93 -3.27
C ASP A 274 11.49 -15.07 -2.27
N GLN A 275 12.60 -15.56 -1.69
CA GLN A 275 12.54 -16.61 -0.68
C GLN A 275 11.96 -16.10 0.62
N VAL A 276 12.41 -14.93 1.09
CA VAL A 276 11.89 -14.29 2.30
C VAL A 276 10.39 -14.01 2.17
N TRP A 277 9.95 -13.50 1.02
CA TRP A 277 8.54 -13.19 0.79
C TRP A 277 7.67 -14.42 0.85
N ARG A 278 8.06 -15.45 0.09
CA ARG A 278 7.35 -16.71 0.01
C ARG A 278 7.27 -17.40 1.38
N ASP A 279 8.38 -17.41 2.12
CA ASP A 279 8.49 -18.19 3.34
C ASP A 279 7.89 -17.45 4.56
N HIS A 280 7.93 -16.11 4.59
CA HIS A 280 7.56 -15.31 5.79
C HIS A 280 6.42 -14.31 5.60
N VAL A 281 6.20 -13.77 4.39
CA VAL A 281 5.19 -12.72 4.17
C VAL A 281 3.87 -13.31 3.66
N MET A 282 3.91 -14.31 2.77
CA MET A 282 2.72 -14.90 2.14
C MET A 282 1.70 -15.48 3.14
N ASN A 283 2.13 -15.84 4.35
CA ASN A 283 1.29 -16.42 5.39
C ASN A 283 1.41 -15.68 6.74
N SER A 284 1.80 -14.39 6.71
CA SER A 284 2.03 -13.64 7.95
C SER A 284 0.72 -13.34 8.72
N ASP A 285 0.63 -13.87 9.94
CA ASP A 285 -0.46 -13.57 10.88
C ASP A 285 -0.53 -12.07 11.22
N ALA A 286 0.62 -11.41 11.36
CA ALA A 286 0.69 -9.98 11.67
C ALA A 286 0.07 -9.15 10.54
N LEU A 287 0.34 -9.53 9.28
CA LEU A 287 -0.19 -8.83 8.12
C LEU A 287 -1.68 -9.14 7.90
N GLN A 288 -2.14 -10.37 8.18
CA GLN A 288 -3.57 -10.72 8.18
C GLN A 288 -4.34 -9.95 9.25
N ALA A 289 -3.79 -9.86 10.47
CA ALA A 289 -4.37 -9.11 11.57
C ALA A 289 -4.48 -7.62 11.23
N TYR A 290 -3.41 -7.03 10.69
CA TYR A 290 -3.42 -5.65 10.19
C TYR A 290 -4.50 -5.45 9.12
N ALA A 291 -4.57 -6.32 8.11
CA ALA A 291 -5.55 -6.19 7.04
C ALA A 291 -6.99 -6.22 7.59
N THR A 292 -7.28 -7.18 8.47
CA THR A 292 -8.60 -7.34 9.07
C THR A 292 -8.99 -6.14 9.95
N ASP A 293 -8.10 -5.71 10.85
CA ASP A 293 -8.38 -4.61 11.77
C ASP A 293 -8.55 -3.26 11.06
N ARG A 294 -7.85 -3.07 9.93
CA ARG A 294 -7.78 -1.80 9.21
C ARG A 294 -8.68 -1.72 7.97
N GLY A 295 -9.43 -2.78 7.68
CA GLY A 295 -10.32 -2.80 6.51
C GLY A 295 -9.60 -2.93 5.17
N ALA A 296 -8.38 -3.48 5.17
CA ALA A 296 -7.69 -3.91 3.96
C ALA A 296 -7.92 -5.40 3.69
N VAL A 297 -7.56 -5.84 2.50
CA VAL A 297 -7.59 -7.25 2.09
C VAL A 297 -6.17 -7.80 2.16
N PHE A 298 -6.00 -8.90 2.89
CA PHE A 298 -4.75 -9.66 2.87
C PHE A 298 -4.53 -10.22 1.46
N ALA A 299 -3.51 -9.73 0.77
CA ALA A 299 -3.26 -10.07 -0.62
C ALA A 299 -1.76 -10.06 -0.95
N PRO A 300 -0.92 -10.80 -0.19
CA PRO A 300 0.49 -10.84 -0.50
C PRO A 300 0.73 -11.61 -1.79
N SER A 301 1.64 -11.11 -2.61
CA SER A 301 2.12 -11.74 -3.84
C SER A 301 3.47 -11.14 -4.23
N TYR A 302 4.19 -11.75 -5.16
CA TYR A 302 5.48 -11.23 -5.62
C TYR A 302 5.75 -11.60 -7.08
N GLY A 303 6.69 -10.89 -7.70
CA GLY A 303 7.12 -11.10 -9.07
C GLY A 303 5.99 -11.00 -10.10
N ALA A 304 5.96 -11.93 -11.06
CA ALA A 304 4.99 -11.93 -12.14
C ALA A 304 3.53 -12.11 -11.66
N ASP A 305 3.32 -12.87 -10.58
CA ASP A 305 1.98 -13.07 -10.02
C ASP A 305 1.45 -11.77 -9.40
N ALA A 306 2.31 -11.02 -8.69
CA ALA A 306 1.96 -9.70 -8.18
C ALA A 306 1.62 -8.72 -9.30
N LEU A 307 2.43 -8.68 -10.35
CA LEU A 307 2.17 -7.84 -11.52
C LEU A 307 0.81 -8.19 -12.14
N ALA A 308 0.59 -9.46 -12.48
CA ALA A 308 -0.66 -9.92 -13.10
C ALA A 308 -1.90 -9.61 -12.25
N GLN A 309 -1.79 -9.77 -10.92
CA GLN A 309 -2.86 -9.47 -9.98
C GLN A 309 -3.24 -7.99 -9.96
N ALA A 310 -2.26 -7.10 -10.10
CA ALA A 310 -2.43 -5.67 -10.00
C ALA A 310 -2.60 -4.93 -11.34
N MET A 311 -2.29 -5.57 -12.47
CA MET A 311 -2.47 -4.95 -13.78
C MET A 311 -3.87 -4.37 -14.05
N PRO A 312 -4.98 -4.98 -13.58
CA PRO A 312 -6.30 -4.37 -13.77
C PRO A 312 -6.43 -2.95 -13.21
N VAL A 313 -5.91 -2.68 -12.00
CA VAL A 313 -5.94 -1.32 -11.43
C VAL A 313 -4.97 -0.39 -12.15
N VAL A 314 -3.78 -0.89 -12.53
CA VAL A 314 -2.80 -0.13 -13.33
C VAL A 314 -3.39 0.35 -14.65
N ILE A 315 -4.04 -0.55 -15.40
CA ILE A 315 -4.68 -0.23 -16.68
C ILE A 315 -5.83 0.75 -16.45
N SER A 316 -6.70 0.49 -15.47
CA SER A 316 -7.82 1.39 -15.17
C SER A 316 -7.34 2.81 -14.87
N GLU A 317 -6.35 2.99 -13.99
CA GLU A 317 -5.85 4.32 -13.64
C GLU A 317 -5.12 5.00 -14.81
N ALA A 318 -4.29 4.26 -15.55
CA ALA A 318 -3.59 4.77 -16.72
C ALA A 318 -4.55 5.28 -17.79
N CYS A 319 -5.60 4.51 -18.09
CA CYS A 319 -6.54 4.84 -19.15
C CYS A 319 -7.48 5.96 -18.76
N SER A 320 -7.98 5.98 -17.52
CA SER A 320 -8.81 7.09 -17.07
C SER A 320 -8.05 8.43 -17.06
N ARG A 321 -6.71 8.42 -16.92
CA ARG A 321 -5.90 9.65 -17.10
C ARG A 321 -5.93 10.17 -18.53
N VAL A 322 -5.96 9.28 -19.53
CA VAL A 322 -6.11 9.67 -20.94
C VAL A 322 -7.49 10.27 -21.17
N THR A 323 -8.55 9.59 -20.69
CA THR A 323 -9.94 10.05 -20.79
C THR A 323 -10.13 11.43 -20.17
N ARG A 324 -9.46 11.71 -19.04
CA ARG A 324 -9.51 13.01 -18.37
C ARG A 324 -8.56 14.07 -18.95
N GLY A 325 -7.76 13.75 -19.96
CA GLY A 325 -6.79 14.67 -20.56
C GLY A 325 -5.63 15.04 -19.63
N GLU A 326 -5.33 14.19 -18.64
CA GLU A 326 -4.25 14.36 -17.66
C GLU A 326 -2.92 13.76 -18.15
N ALA A 327 -2.97 12.93 -19.20
CA ALA A 327 -1.82 12.23 -19.76
C ALA A 327 -0.93 13.15 -20.60
N VAL A 328 0.38 13.20 -20.30
CA VAL A 328 1.41 13.90 -21.10
C VAL A 328 2.09 12.99 -22.13
N ILE A 329 2.00 11.68 -21.94
CA ILE A 329 2.37 10.64 -22.91
C ILE A 329 1.25 9.60 -23.02
N ASP A 330 1.20 8.86 -24.11
CA ASP A 330 0.25 7.77 -24.25
C ASP A 330 0.69 6.56 -23.38
N PRO A 331 -0.20 5.91 -22.60
CA PRO A 331 0.16 4.75 -21.78
C PRO A 331 0.83 3.60 -22.57
N SER A 332 0.55 3.47 -23.86
CA SER A 332 1.20 2.45 -24.72
C SER A 332 2.70 2.68 -24.90
N GLU A 333 3.20 3.91 -24.70
CA GLU A 333 4.64 4.22 -24.74
C GLU A 333 5.42 3.52 -23.62
N ILE A 334 4.74 3.13 -22.53
CA ILE A 334 5.31 2.38 -21.40
C ILE A 334 4.72 0.96 -21.27
N GLY A 335 4.07 0.46 -22.32
CA GLY A 335 3.57 -0.92 -22.39
C GLY A 335 2.21 -1.15 -21.73
N ILE A 336 1.42 -0.10 -21.50
CA ILE A 336 0.06 -0.21 -20.95
C ILE A 336 -0.94 0.07 -22.07
N ASP A 337 -1.61 -0.97 -22.56
CA ASP A 337 -2.64 -0.83 -23.59
C ASP A 337 -3.99 -0.47 -22.99
N CYS A 338 -4.56 0.65 -23.43
CA CYS A 338 -5.93 1.01 -23.08
C CYS A 338 -6.92 0.31 -24.01
N PRO A 339 -7.91 -0.43 -23.48
CA PRO A 339 -8.94 -1.04 -24.32
C PRO A 339 -9.68 0.05 -25.09
N ALA A 340 -9.95 -0.20 -26.37
CA ALA A 340 -10.76 0.70 -27.18
C ALA A 340 -12.19 0.74 -26.63
N GLU A 341 -12.74 1.95 -26.49
CA GLU A 341 -14.15 2.20 -26.12
C GLU A 341 -15.15 1.62 -27.15
#